data_AF-W6TFZ7-F1
#
_entry.id   AF-W6TFZ7-F1
#
_cell.length_a   1.000
_cell.length_b   1.000
_cell.length_c   1.000
_cell.angle_alpha   90.00
_cell.angle_beta   90.00
_cell.angle_gamma   90.00
#
_symmetry.space_group_name_H-M   'P 1'
#
loop_
_entity.id
_entity.type
_entity.pdbx_description
1 polymer ?
#
loop_
_entity_poly.entity_id
_entity_poly.type
_entity_poly.pdbx_seq_one_letter_code
_entity_poly.pdbx_strand_id
1 'polypeptide(L)'
;MPKSSILGFPQKVGIITKNYTILNNTIQIQKINYDYLTIIRKDEIVRIEKIMQDTEQHGIKGKWVLATYKGNKGYIFSKDINIIDNIIIE
;
A
#
# COMPACT_ATOMS: atom_id res chain seq x y z
N MET A 1 -5.73 -15.46 -35.13
CA MET A 1 -5.24 -14.23 -34.47
C MET A 1 -5.00 -14.57 -33.01
N PRO A 2 -3.80 -14.40 -32.44
CA PRO A 2 -3.60 -14.71 -31.05
C PRO A 2 -4.37 -13.67 -30.22
N LYS A 3 -5.26 -14.13 -29.35
CA LYS A 3 -5.85 -13.31 -28.29
C LYS A 3 -4.68 -12.74 -27.49
N SER A 4 -4.58 -11.41 -27.46
CA SER A 4 -3.64 -10.69 -26.60
C SER A 4 -3.74 -11.27 -25.20
N SER A 5 -2.65 -11.88 -24.74
CA SER A 5 -2.56 -12.44 -23.41
C SER A 5 -2.48 -11.26 -22.45
N ILE A 6 -3.63 -10.83 -21.93
CA ILE A 6 -3.69 -10.03 -20.71
C ILE A 6 -3.27 -10.97 -19.58
N LEU A 7 -1.97 -11.22 -19.47
CA LEU A 7 -1.36 -12.03 -18.41
C LEU A 7 -1.49 -11.27 -17.08
N GLY A 8 -2.67 -11.35 -16.46
CA GLY A 8 -2.75 -11.79 -15.07
C GLY A 8 -2.78 -10.76 -13.93
N PHE A 9 -3.24 -9.51 -14.07
CA PHE A 9 -3.47 -8.67 -12.89
C PHE A 9 -4.65 -7.69 -13.03
N PRO A 10 -5.61 -7.64 -12.08
CA PRO A 10 -6.18 -6.36 -11.70
C PRO A 10 -5.08 -5.59 -10.97
N GLN A 11 -4.51 -4.55 -11.60
CA GLN A 11 -3.56 -3.66 -10.94
C GLN A 11 -4.32 -2.84 -9.90
N LYS A 12 -4.43 -3.37 -8.68
CA LYS A 12 -4.88 -2.61 -7.53
C LYS A 12 -3.80 -1.60 -7.19
N VAL A 13 -4.17 -0.33 -7.08
CA VAL A 13 -3.29 0.72 -6.59
C VAL A 13 -3.90 1.34 -5.35
N GLY A 14 -3.11 2.11 -4.63
CA GLY A 14 -3.66 3.02 -3.64
C GLY A 14 -3.03 4.39 -3.72
N ILE A 15 -3.84 5.38 -3.37
CA ILE A 15 -3.49 6.79 -3.36
C ILE A 15 -3.35 7.23 -1.91
N ILE A 16 -2.24 7.85 -1.56
CA ILE A 16 -2.00 8.34 -0.19
C ILE A 16 -2.92 9.54 0.09
N THR A 17 -3.72 9.44 1.16
CA THR A 17 -4.73 10.47 1.48
C THR A 17 -4.27 11.46 2.55
N LYS A 18 -3.33 11.05 3.42
CA LYS A 18 -2.68 11.93 4.39
C LYS A 18 -1.59 12.76 3.72
N ASN A 19 -1.17 13.84 4.38
CA ASN A 19 -0.05 14.69 3.91
C ASN A 19 1.20 13.87 3.55
N TYR A 20 1.46 12.83 4.33
CA TYR A 20 2.40 11.77 4.01
C TYR A 20 2.03 10.49 4.78
N THR A 21 2.58 9.36 4.34
CA THR A 21 2.63 8.12 5.09
C THR A 21 4.04 7.54 5.08
N ILE A 22 4.28 6.57 5.95
CA ILE A 22 5.56 5.88 6.08
C ILE A 22 5.40 4.52 5.41
N LEU A 23 6.34 4.18 4.52
CA LEU A 23 6.49 2.82 4.02
C LEU A 23 7.36 2.03 5.00
N ASN A 24 6.72 1.23 5.84
CA ASN A 24 7.41 0.51 6.90
C ASN A 24 8.08 -0.75 6.36
N ASN A 25 9.27 -1.08 6.88
CA ASN A 25 9.94 -2.33 6.53
C ASN A 25 9.18 -3.54 7.12
N THR A 26 8.55 -3.34 8.28
CA THR A 26 7.75 -4.35 8.99
C THR A 26 6.39 -3.79 9.40
N ILE A 27 5.47 -4.66 9.81
CA ILE A 27 4.19 -4.24 10.39
C ILE A 27 4.45 -3.60 11.76
N GLN A 28 4.19 -2.31 11.88
CA GLN A 28 4.52 -1.56 13.10
C GLN A 28 3.35 -1.48 14.08
N ILE A 29 3.38 -2.36 15.08
CA ILE A 29 2.34 -2.46 16.13
C ILE A 29 2.66 -1.60 17.35
N GLN A 30 3.93 -1.21 17.54
CA GLN A 30 4.41 -0.47 18.70
C GLN A 30 5.17 0.80 18.28
N LYS A 31 5.11 1.84 19.11
CA LYS A 31 5.64 3.19 18.82
C LYS A 31 7.15 3.31 19.14
N ILE A 32 7.88 2.21 19.02
CA ILE A 32 9.26 2.08 19.48
C ILE A 32 10.06 1.61 18.27
N ASN A 33 10.93 2.49 17.75
CA ASN A 33 11.74 2.35 16.54
C ASN A 33 10.97 2.33 15.21
N TYR A 34 11.06 3.44 14.47
CA TYR A 34 10.58 3.54 13.10
C TYR A 34 11.63 2.97 12.15
N ASP A 35 11.54 1.66 11.86
CA ASP A 35 12.30 1.02 10.78
C ASP A 35 11.51 1.16 9.46
N TYR A 36 11.74 2.26 8.76
CA TYR A 36 11.01 2.60 7.53
C TYR A 36 11.93 2.76 6.33
N LEU A 37 11.42 2.35 5.18
CA LEU A 37 12.14 2.39 3.90
C LEU A 37 12.12 3.81 3.31
N THR A 38 10.94 4.46 3.33
CA THR A 38 10.78 5.80 2.78
C THR A 38 9.48 6.46 3.25
N ILE A 39 9.35 7.76 2.97
CA ILE A 39 8.13 8.55 3.18
C ILE A 39 7.46 8.74 1.82
N ILE A 40 6.15 8.51 1.77
CA ILE A 40 5.32 8.66 0.56
C ILE A 40 4.40 9.86 0.77
N ARG A 41 4.41 10.81 -0.17
CA ARG A 41 3.62 12.04 -0.03
C ARG A 41 2.16 11.83 -0.42
N LYS A 42 1.31 12.75 0.02
CA LYS A 42 -0.10 12.83 -0.41
C LYS A 42 -0.22 12.74 -1.94
N ASP A 43 -1.28 12.09 -2.40
CA ASP A 43 -1.67 11.93 -3.80
C ASP A 43 -0.69 11.07 -4.64
N GLU A 44 0.42 10.60 -4.05
CA GLU A 44 1.27 9.62 -4.71
C GLU A 44 0.61 8.24 -4.74
N ILE A 45 0.91 7.50 -5.81
CA ILE A 45 0.32 6.20 -6.11
C ILE A 45 1.31 5.09 -5.74
N VAL A 46 0.79 4.06 -5.09
CA VAL A 46 1.53 2.82 -4.78
C VAL A 46 0.84 1.62 -5.41
N ARG A 47 1.62 0.61 -5.81
CA ARG A 47 1.07 -0.67 -6.27
C ARG A 47 0.70 -1.50 -5.05
N ILE A 48 -0.51 -2.07 -5.03
CA ILE A 48 -1.00 -2.88 -3.91
C ILE A 48 -0.71 -4.35 -4.23
N GLU A 49 0.09 -4.99 -3.39
CA GLU A 49 0.42 -6.41 -3.53
C GLU A 49 -0.56 -7.28 -2.76
N LYS A 50 -0.89 -6.86 -1.54
CA LYS A 50 -1.69 -7.65 -0.61
C LYS A 50 -2.32 -6.76 0.45
N ILE A 51 -3.58 -7.04 0.76
CA ILE A 51 -4.28 -6.47 1.91
C ILE A 51 -4.27 -7.54 3.01
N MET A 52 -3.73 -7.21 4.17
CA MET A 52 -3.63 -8.11 5.31
C MET A 52 -4.96 -8.19 6.08
N GLN A 53 -5.03 -9.08 7.06
CA GLN A 53 -6.20 -9.21 7.95
C GLN A 53 -6.38 -7.96 8.82
N ASP A 54 -7.58 -7.81 9.38
CA ASP A 54 -7.89 -6.74 10.31
C ASP A 54 -6.95 -6.77 11.53
N THR A 55 -6.51 -5.59 11.92
CA THR A 55 -5.55 -5.35 12.99
C THR A 55 -5.89 -4.03 13.69
N GLU A 56 -5.14 -3.72 14.74
CA GLU A 56 -5.23 -2.45 15.45
C GLU A 56 -3.83 -1.84 15.54
N GLN A 57 -3.72 -0.58 15.16
CA GLN A 57 -2.50 0.21 15.34
C GLN A 57 -2.84 1.38 16.27
N HIS A 58 -2.23 1.41 17.46
CA HIS A 58 -2.40 2.49 18.44
C HIS A 58 -3.86 2.82 18.77
N GLY A 59 -4.71 1.81 18.98
CA GLY A 59 -6.15 2.02 19.24
C GLY A 59 -7.01 2.23 18.00
N ILE A 60 -6.39 2.32 16.81
CA ILE A 60 -7.09 2.54 15.55
C ILE A 60 -7.21 1.22 14.79
N LYS A 61 -8.44 0.77 14.57
CA LYS A 61 -8.72 -0.43 13.75
C LYS A 61 -8.45 -0.15 12.27
N GLY A 62 -7.78 -1.08 11.62
CA GLY A 62 -7.46 -1.02 10.19
C GLY A 62 -6.82 -2.30 9.70
N LYS A 63 -6.18 -2.24 8.54
CA LYS A 63 -5.44 -3.35 7.94
C LYS A 63 -4.03 -2.87 7.59
N TRP A 64 -3.08 -3.77 7.56
CA TRP A 64 -1.81 -3.49 6.89
C TRP A 64 -1.92 -3.80 5.41
N VAL A 65 -1.26 -2.99 4.59
CA VAL A 65 -1.25 -3.10 3.14
C VAL A 65 0.19 -3.28 2.71
N LEU A 66 0.51 -4.41 2.10
CA LEU A 66 1.79 -4.63 1.44
C LEU A 66 1.74 -3.90 0.10
N ALA A 67 2.63 -2.93 -0.08
CA ALA A 67 2.67 -2.06 -1.24
C ALA A 67 4.09 -1.97 -1.83
N THR A 68 4.17 -1.76 -3.14
CA THR A 68 5.40 -1.42 -3.84
C THR A 68 5.39 0.04 -4.27
N TYR A 69 6.43 0.79 -3.93
CA TYR A 69 6.60 2.20 -4.30
C TYR A 69 8.06 2.48 -4.69
N LYS A 70 8.28 2.96 -5.92
CA LYS A 70 9.61 3.29 -6.49
C LYS A 70 10.66 2.18 -6.26
N GLY A 71 10.26 0.92 -6.45
CA GLY A 71 11.11 -0.26 -6.29
C GLY A 71 11.21 -0.81 -4.86
N ASN A 72 10.75 -0.06 -3.85
CA ASN A 72 10.72 -0.52 -2.46
C ASN A 72 9.41 -1.22 -2.14
N LYS A 73 9.48 -2.35 -1.44
CA LYS A 73 8.33 -3.14 -1.01
C LYS A 73 8.20 -3.07 0.51
N GLY A 74 7.07 -2.62 1.01
CA GLY A 74 6.86 -2.44 2.45
C GLY A 74 5.39 -2.29 2.83
N TYR A 75 5.14 -1.87 4.06
CA TYR A 75 3.82 -1.88 4.67
C TYR A 75 3.29 -0.46 4.95
N ILE A 76 2.05 -0.22 4.53
CA ILE A 76 1.31 1.02 4.77
C ILE A 76 0.05 0.67 5.56
N PHE A 77 -0.31 1.50 6.54
CA PHE A 77 -1.56 1.29 7.28
C PHE A 77 -2.77 1.76 6.46
N SER A 78 -3.83 0.97 6.44
CA SER A 78 -4.98 1.18 5.53
C SER A 78 -5.74 2.48 5.76
N LYS A 79 -5.50 3.19 6.87
CA LYS A 79 -6.12 4.50 7.14
C LYS A 79 -5.41 5.66 6.44
N ASP A 80 -4.24 5.41 5.87
CA ASP A 80 -3.42 6.44 5.21
C ASP A 80 -3.54 6.39 3.68
N ILE A 81 -4.31 5.42 3.16
CA ILE A 81 -4.35 5.09 1.75
C ILE A 81 -5.79 4.77 1.32
N ASN A 82 -6.19 5.29 0.17
CA ASN A 82 -7.42 4.88 -0.50
C ASN A 82 -7.09 3.82 -1.56
N ILE A 83 -7.66 2.63 -1.46
CA ILE A 83 -7.38 1.51 -2.38
C ILE A 83 -8.40 1.53 -3.51
N ILE A 84 -7.92 1.51 -4.75
CA ILE A 84 -8.72 1.51 -5.96
C ILE A 84 -8.52 0.18 -6.68
N ASP A 85 -9.61 -0.53 -6.88
CA ASP A 85 -9.64 -1.77 -7.64
C ASP A 85 -9.85 -1.50 -9.14
N ASN A 86 -9.34 -2.40 -9.98
CA ASN A 86 -9.61 -2.46 -11.43
C ASN A 86 -9.14 -1.23 -12.25
N ILE A 87 -7.90 -0.78 -12.06
CA ILE A 87 -7.31 0.19 -12.99
C ILE A 87 -6.86 -0.54 -14.26
N ILE A 88 -7.40 -0.10 -15.39
CA ILE A 88 -6.86 -0.38 -16.73
C ILE A 88 -5.86 0.75 -17.00
N ILE A 89 -4.56 0.43 -17.01
CA ILE A 89 -3.53 1.36 -17.46
C ILE A 89 -3.29 1.02 -18.95
N GLU A 90 -3.71 1.92 -19.84
CA GLU A 90 -3.42 1.85 -21.29
C GLU A 90 -1.97 2.25 -21.59
#